data_AF-A0A4W5KJ45-F1
#
_entry.id   AF-A0A4W5KJ45-F1
#
_cell.length_a   1.000
_cell.length_b   1.000
_cell.length_c   1.000
_cell.angle_alpha   90.00
_cell.angle_beta   90.00
_cell.angle_gamma   90.00
#
_symmetry.space_group_name_H-M   'P 1'
#
loop_
_entity.id
_entity.type
_entity.pdbx_description
1 polymer ?
#
loop_
_entity_poly.entity_id
_entity_poly.type
_entity_poly.pdbx_seq_one_letter_code
_entity_poly.pdbx_strand_id
1 'polypeptide(L)'
;MEGEETYDAACLGHAAEVSEERVGDGELIYIKGCATRRATTVVLRGANEMALDEIDRSLHDSLMVVKRMLESNQLVAGGGAVESALSIYLENFATTLGSREQLAIAEFADALLVIPKTLAVNAAKDASELVARLRAHHNTSQVDPTKKALRFTGLDLLQGKVRDNLEAGVVEPAISKIKSLRFATEAAITILRIDDMIRLNPKDDQGQ
;
A
#
# COMPACT_ATOMS: atom_id res chain seq x y z
N MET A 1 5.17 -30.50 43.22
CA MET A 1 5.63 -29.11 43.44
C MET A 1 5.53 -28.85 44.92
N GLU A 2 6.67 -28.75 45.59
CA GLU A 2 6.77 -28.48 47.03
C GLU A 2 6.34 -27.02 47.26
N GLY A 3 5.31 -26.80 48.08
CA GLY A 3 4.58 -25.53 48.20
C GLY A 3 5.28 -24.40 48.94
N GLU A 4 6.60 -24.26 48.80
CA GLU A 4 7.41 -23.19 49.42
C GLU A 4 7.87 -22.10 48.43
N GLU A 5 7.44 -22.17 47.17
CA GLU A 5 7.72 -21.10 46.19
C GLU A 5 6.89 -19.85 46.52
N THR A 6 7.57 -18.78 46.94
CA THR A 6 6.98 -17.46 47.15
C THR A 6 7.37 -16.51 46.02
N TYR A 7 6.39 -15.78 45.49
CA TYR A 7 6.61 -14.76 44.44
C TYR A 7 6.47 -13.37 45.04
N ASP A 8 7.31 -12.43 44.58
CA ASP A 8 7.13 -11.01 44.90
C ASP A 8 5.83 -10.50 44.30
N ALA A 9 4.99 -9.85 45.12
CA ALA A 9 3.73 -9.26 44.68
C ALA A 9 3.94 -8.20 43.58
N ALA A 10 5.12 -7.56 43.52
CA ALA A 10 5.47 -6.62 42.46
C ALA A 10 5.59 -7.29 41.07
N CYS A 11 5.78 -8.61 41.01
CA CYS A 11 5.87 -9.37 39.77
C CYS A 11 4.50 -9.85 39.25
N LEU A 12 3.40 -9.57 39.96
CA LEU A 12 2.05 -10.01 39.58
C LEU A 12 1.33 -8.96 38.73
N GLY A 13 0.67 -9.43 37.66
CA GLY A 13 -0.21 -8.62 36.83
C GLY A 13 -1.63 -8.49 37.41
N HIS A 14 -2.38 -7.51 36.94
CA HIS A 14 -3.80 -7.32 37.30
C HIS A 14 -4.70 -7.57 36.09
N ALA A 15 -5.77 -8.33 36.29
CA ALA A 15 -6.88 -8.53 35.36
C ALA A 15 -8.21 -8.46 36.13
N ALA A 16 -9.22 -7.84 35.53
CA ALA A 16 -10.54 -7.73 36.13
C ALA A 16 -11.36 -9.01 35.97
N GLU A 17 -11.17 -9.72 34.85
CA GLU A 17 -11.93 -10.91 34.50
C GLU A 17 -11.02 -11.90 33.77
N VAL A 18 -11.12 -13.17 34.17
CA VAL A 18 -10.52 -14.29 33.46
C VAL A 18 -11.63 -15.29 33.17
N SER A 19 -11.91 -15.53 31.90
CA SER A 19 -12.96 -16.45 31.45
C SER A 19 -12.40 -17.43 30.44
N GLU A 20 -12.87 -18.68 30.49
CA GLU A 20 -12.62 -19.67 29.46
C GLU A 20 -13.82 -19.68 28.52
N GLU A 21 -13.57 -19.49 27.23
CA GLU A 21 -14.61 -19.52 26.20
C GLU A 21 -14.20 -20.49 25.10
N ARG A 22 -15.15 -21.35 24.68
CA ARG A 22 -14.94 -22.28 23.58
C ARG A 22 -15.09 -21.56 22.25
N VAL A 23 -14.05 -21.64 21.40
CA VAL A 23 -14.05 -21.08 20.05
C VAL A 23 -13.76 -22.19 19.05
N GLY A 24 -14.81 -22.63 18.36
CA GLY A 24 -14.75 -23.80 17.48
C GLY A 24 -14.52 -25.07 18.31
N ASP A 25 -13.46 -25.81 17.97
CA ASP A 25 -13.09 -27.04 18.67
C ASP A 25 -12.05 -26.82 19.78
N GLY A 26 -11.52 -25.60 19.95
CA GLY A 26 -10.57 -25.23 20.99
C GLY A 26 -11.18 -24.40 22.12
N GLU A 27 -10.52 -24.42 23.28
CA GLU A 27 -10.83 -23.57 24.43
C GLU A 27 -9.78 -22.45 24.52
N LEU A 28 -10.25 -21.21 24.65
CA LEU A 28 -9.40 -20.02 24.76
C LEU A 28 -9.63 -19.36 26.12
N ILE A 29 -8.53 -18.99 26.78
CA ILE A 29 -8.58 -18.22 28.02
C ILE A 29 -8.53 -16.73 27.67
N TYR A 30 -9.61 -16.03 27.98
CA TYR A 30 -9.73 -14.59 27.83
C TYR A 30 -9.38 -13.90 29.14
N ILE A 31 -8.36 -13.04 29.08
CA ILE A 31 -7.95 -12.18 30.19
C ILE A 31 -8.37 -10.75 29.83
N LYS A 32 -9.37 -10.22 30.53
CA LYS A 32 -9.99 -8.92 30.27
C LYS A 32 -9.77 -7.94 31.43
N GLY A 33 -9.80 -6.65 31.12
CA GLY A 33 -9.63 -5.58 32.12
C GLY A 33 -8.22 -5.50 32.71
N CYS A 34 -7.18 -5.74 31.91
CA CYS A 34 -5.79 -5.60 32.33
C CYS A 34 -5.45 -4.14 32.70
N ALA A 35 -4.52 -3.96 33.65
CA ALA A 35 -4.09 -2.62 34.09
C ALA A 35 -3.52 -1.74 32.97
N THR A 36 -2.94 -2.35 31.92
CA THR A 36 -2.44 -1.62 30.73
C THR A 36 -3.18 -2.07 29.47
N ARG A 37 -3.43 -1.13 28.55
CA ARG A 37 -4.07 -1.37 27.25
C ARG A 37 -3.07 -1.36 26.09
N ARG A 38 -1.80 -1.74 26.34
CA ARG A 38 -0.73 -1.71 25.33
C ARG A 38 -0.72 -2.95 24.42
N ALA A 39 -1.38 -4.03 24.83
CA ALA A 39 -1.56 -5.24 24.05
C ALA A 39 -3.05 -5.47 23.81
N THR A 40 -3.39 -5.97 22.62
CA THR A 40 -4.76 -6.32 22.25
C THR A 40 -4.70 -7.53 21.34
N THR A 41 -5.63 -8.46 21.51
CA THR A 41 -5.74 -9.68 20.71
C THR A 41 -6.99 -9.59 19.85
N VAL A 42 -6.84 -9.89 18.56
CA VAL A 42 -7.95 -10.03 17.62
C VAL A 42 -8.07 -11.50 17.27
N VAL A 43 -9.24 -12.10 17.55
CA VAL A 43 -9.50 -13.51 17.22
C VAL A 43 -10.19 -13.58 15.87
N LEU A 44 -9.50 -14.17 14.89
CA LEU A 44 -10.04 -14.36 13.53
C LEU A 44 -10.78 -15.69 13.44
N ARG A 45 -11.93 -15.69 12.75
CA ARG A 45 -12.71 -16.89 12.49
C ARG A 45 -13.01 -16.97 10.99
N GLY A 46 -12.82 -18.14 10.41
CA GLY A 46 -12.99 -18.39 8.98
C GLY A 46 -13.47 -19.81 8.74
N ALA A 47 -13.98 -20.06 7.53
CA ALA A 47 -14.56 -21.36 7.16
C ALA A 47 -13.50 -22.45 6.92
N ASN A 48 -12.27 -22.05 6.59
CA ASN A 48 -11.11 -22.93 6.38
C ASN A 48 -9.81 -22.14 6.60
N GLU A 49 -8.69 -22.86 6.70
CA GLU A 49 -7.36 -22.27 6.95
C GLU A 49 -6.96 -21.26 5.88
N MET A 50 -7.20 -21.56 4.59
CA MET A 50 -6.87 -20.63 3.49
C MET A 50 -7.60 -19.28 3.62
N ALA A 51 -8.87 -19.28 4.02
CA ALA A 51 -9.61 -18.07 4.26
C ALA A 51 -9.11 -17.33 5.51
N LEU A 52 -8.71 -18.06 6.55
CA LEU A 52 -8.11 -17.47 7.75
C LEU A 52 -6.77 -16.78 7.44
N ASP A 53 -5.90 -17.43 6.66
CA ASP A 53 -4.61 -16.87 6.24
C ASP A 53 -4.80 -15.58 5.43
N GLU A 54 -5.78 -15.55 4.53
CA GLU A 54 -6.07 -14.35 3.74
C GLU A 54 -6.66 -13.22 4.60
N ILE A 55 -7.51 -13.55 5.59
CA ILE A 55 -8.04 -12.56 6.55
C ILE A 55 -6.92 -12.01 7.43
N ASP A 56 -6.02 -12.86 7.93
CA ASP A 56 -4.87 -12.44 8.75
C ASP A 56 -3.97 -11.49 7.96
N ARG A 57 -3.62 -11.86 6.73
CA ARG A 57 -2.86 -11.01 5.82
C ARG A 57 -3.56 -9.68 5.54
N SER A 58 -4.85 -9.71 5.22
CA SER A 58 -5.64 -8.50 4.93
C SER A 58 -5.75 -7.57 6.14
N LEU A 59 -5.91 -8.13 7.35
CA LEU A 59 -5.93 -7.36 8.58
C LEU A 59 -4.55 -6.75 8.87
N HIS A 60 -3.49 -7.53 8.68
CA HIS A 60 -2.13 -7.05 8.82
C HIS A 60 -1.85 -5.86 7.90
N ASP A 61 -2.19 -5.97 6.62
CA ASP A 61 -2.02 -4.89 5.64
C ASP A 61 -2.80 -3.64 6.04
N SER A 62 -4.05 -3.81 6.49
CA SER A 62 -4.90 -2.71 6.96
C SER A 62 -4.30 -2.00 8.17
N LEU A 63 -3.83 -2.75 9.18
CA LEU A 63 -3.17 -2.20 10.36
C LEU A 63 -1.86 -1.49 10.00
N MET A 64 -1.09 -2.03 9.05
CA MET A 64 0.15 -1.42 8.60
C MET A 64 -0.11 -0.09 7.88
N VAL A 65 -1.16 0.02 7.06
CA VAL A 65 -1.55 1.29 6.43
C VAL A 65 -1.94 2.33 7.50
N VAL A 66 -2.74 1.95 8.49
CA VAL A 66 -3.12 2.84 9.60
C VAL A 66 -1.90 3.29 10.40
N LYS A 67 -0.99 2.36 10.73
CA LYS A 67 0.28 2.67 11.39
C LYS A 67 1.09 3.69 10.58
N ARG A 68 1.25 3.48 9.26
CA ARG A 68 1.96 4.42 8.39
C ARG A 68 1.31 5.79 8.35
N MET A 69 -0.03 5.86 8.35
CA MET A 69 -0.75 7.13 8.44
C MET A 69 -0.47 7.86 9.74
N LEU A 70 -0.48 7.15 10.88
CA LEU A 70 -0.19 7.74 12.19
C LEU A 70 1.27 8.22 12.30
N GLU A 71 2.20 7.53 11.64
CA GLU A 71 3.62 7.92 11.58
C GLU A 71 3.86 9.14 10.67
N SER A 72 3.23 9.21 9.49
CA SER A 72 3.53 10.24 8.48
C SER A 72 2.62 11.46 8.52
N ASN A 73 1.40 11.34 9.06
CA ASN A 73 0.37 12.39 9.11
C ASN A 73 0.13 13.12 7.76
N GLN A 74 0.34 12.41 6.65
CA GLN A 74 0.22 12.92 5.28
C GLN A 74 -0.49 11.89 4.42
N LEU A 75 -1.57 12.32 3.76
CA LEU A 75 -2.41 11.50 2.89
C LEU A 75 -2.46 12.09 1.48
N VAL A 76 -2.75 11.22 0.51
CA VAL A 76 -2.97 11.57 -0.90
C VAL A 76 -4.20 10.81 -1.42
N ALA A 77 -4.83 11.34 -2.47
CA ALA A 77 -5.94 10.66 -3.13
C ALA A 77 -5.43 9.40 -3.85
N GLY A 78 -6.11 8.27 -3.64
CA GLY A 78 -5.77 6.99 -4.27
C GLY A 78 -6.42 6.80 -5.64
N GLY A 79 -6.44 5.56 -6.12
CA GLY A 79 -7.14 5.19 -7.37
C GLY A 79 -6.49 5.78 -8.62
N GLY A 80 -5.16 5.81 -8.68
CA GLY A 80 -4.39 6.28 -9.84
C GLY A 80 -4.29 7.81 -9.96
N ALA A 81 -4.79 8.56 -8.98
CA ALA A 81 -4.78 10.02 -9.00
C ALA A 81 -3.35 10.58 -8.94
N VAL A 82 -2.53 10.07 -8.02
CA VAL A 82 -1.13 10.51 -7.84
C VAL A 82 -0.29 10.25 -9.08
N GLU A 83 -0.39 9.04 -9.64
CA GLU A 83 0.37 8.64 -10.82
C GLU A 83 0.00 9.48 -12.03
N SER A 84 -1.29 9.77 -12.22
CA SER A 84 -1.77 10.62 -13.32
C SER A 84 -1.35 12.08 -13.14
N ALA A 85 -1.41 12.61 -11.92
CA ALA A 85 -0.94 13.95 -11.61
C ALA A 85 0.56 14.12 -11.89
N LEU A 86 1.36 13.15 -11.44
CA LEU A 86 2.81 13.13 -11.65
C LEU A 86 3.16 12.97 -13.13
N SER A 87 2.44 12.13 -13.86
CA SER A 87 2.61 11.96 -15.31
C SER A 87 2.46 13.30 -16.04
N ILE A 88 1.38 14.04 -15.81
CA ILE A 88 1.18 15.38 -16.42
C ILE A 88 2.26 16.38 -15.98
N TYR A 89 2.63 16.37 -14.70
CA TYR A 89 3.66 17.26 -14.19
C TYR A 89 5.01 17.02 -14.89
N LEU A 90 5.39 15.76 -15.04
CA LEU A 90 6.64 15.35 -15.68
C LEU A 90 6.64 15.60 -17.18
N GLU A 91 5.52 15.38 -17.87
CA GLU A 91 5.37 15.74 -19.29
C GLU A 91 5.58 17.24 -19.51
N ASN A 92 4.93 18.08 -18.68
CA ASN A 92 5.11 19.52 -18.73
C ASN A 92 6.57 19.92 -18.43
N PHE A 93 7.19 19.29 -17.43
CA PHE A 93 8.59 19.51 -17.09
C PHE A 93 9.54 19.10 -18.24
N ALA A 94 9.26 17.99 -18.93
CA ALA A 94 10.07 17.52 -20.05
C ALA A 94 10.16 18.56 -21.18
N THR A 95 9.10 19.34 -21.42
CA THR A 95 9.11 20.42 -22.43
C THR A 95 10.07 21.56 -22.13
N THR A 96 10.53 21.68 -20.88
CA THR A 96 11.48 22.71 -20.44
C THR A 96 12.95 22.31 -20.59
N LEU A 97 13.21 21.06 -20.99
CA LEU A 97 14.54 20.45 -21.03
C LEU A 97 15.04 20.20 -22.47
N GLY A 98 16.33 19.88 -22.59
CA GLY A 98 16.97 19.52 -23.85
C GLY A 98 16.50 18.17 -24.41
N SER A 99 16.90 17.86 -25.65
CA SER A 99 16.27 16.80 -26.45
C SER A 99 16.46 15.37 -25.94
N ARG A 100 17.58 15.02 -25.29
CA ARG A 100 17.84 13.65 -24.82
C ARG A 100 17.15 13.35 -23.48
N GLU A 101 17.26 14.27 -22.54
CA GLU A 101 16.65 14.18 -21.22
C GLU A 101 15.12 14.26 -21.31
N GLN A 102 14.60 15.06 -22.25
CA GLN A 102 13.17 15.15 -22.53
C GLN A 102 12.56 13.77 -22.83
N LEU A 103 13.21 12.96 -23.66
CA LEU A 103 12.71 11.63 -24.02
C LEU A 103 12.62 10.71 -22.80
N ALA A 104 13.67 10.69 -21.97
CA ALA A 104 13.70 9.85 -20.77
C ALA A 104 12.61 10.23 -19.76
N ILE A 105 12.35 11.53 -19.59
CA ILE A 105 11.32 12.02 -18.67
C ILE A 105 9.92 11.74 -19.20
N ALA A 106 9.70 11.90 -20.51
CA ALA A 106 8.43 11.57 -21.15
C ALA A 106 8.09 10.08 -21.01
N GLU A 107 9.07 9.19 -21.22
CA GLU A 107 8.88 7.74 -21.02
C GLU A 107 8.62 7.40 -19.55
N PHE A 108 9.33 8.04 -18.61
CA PHE A 108 9.04 7.86 -17.18
C PHE A 108 7.62 8.32 -16.82
N ALA A 109 7.14 9.41 -17.43
CA ALA A 109 5.78 9.92 -17.23
C ALA A 109 4.70 8.98 -17.78
N ASP A 110 4.89 8.35 -18.95
CA ASP A 110 3.94 7.35 -19.47
C ASP A 110 3.99 6.05 -18.65
N ALA A 111 5.18 5.65 -18.18
CA ALA A 111 5.33 4.47 -17.33
C ALA A 111 4.48 4.56 -16.05
N LEU A 112 4.32 5.75 -15.45
CA LEU A 112 3.44 5.95 -14.29
C LEU A 112 1.97 5.61 -14.60
N LEU A 113 1.52 5.78 -15.84
CA LEU A 113 0.15 5.49 -16.25
C LEU A 113 -0.14 3.99 -16.31
N VAL A 114 0.87 3.11 -16.16
CA VAL A 114 0.63 1.66 -16.07
C VAL A 114 -0.29 1.31 -14.90
N ILE A 115 -0.15 1.99 -13.77
CA ILE A 115 -0.96 1.73 -12.56
C ILE A 115 -2.46 1.98 -12.80
N PRO A 116 -2.90 3.18 -13.22
CA PRO A 116 -4.31 3.40 -13.52
C PRO A 116 -4.82 2.56 -14.71
N LYS A 117 -3.99 2.28 -15.72
CA LYS A 117 -4.34 1.37 -16.83
C LYS A 117 -4.64 -0.03 -16.29
N THR A 118 -3.76 -0.61 -15.48
CA THR A 118 -3.94 -1.95 -14.89
C THR A 118 -5.14 -2.01 -13.95
N LEU A 119 -5.37 -0.97 -13.14
CA LEU A 119 -6.56 -0.89 -12.29
C LEU A 119 -7.86 -0.95 -13.11
N ALA A 120 -7.94 -0.22 -14.22
CA ALA A 120 -9.10 -0.23 -15.10
C ALA A 120 -9.29 -1.58 -15.82
N VAL A 121 -8.19 -2.19 -16.30
CA VAL A 121 -8.23 -3.52 -16.95
C VAL A 121 -8.70 -4.60 -15.98
N ASN A 122 -8.18 -4.61 -14.75
CA ASN A 122 -8.58 -5.58 -13.72
C ASN A 122 -10.06 -5.44 -13.34
N ALA A 123 -10.63 -4.24 -13.48
CA ALA A 123 -12.06 -3.97 -13.27
C ALA A 123 -12.92 -4.20 -14.52
N ALA A 124 -12.34 -4.73 -15.61
CA ALA A 124 -12.99 -4.93 -16.90
C ALA A 124 -13.67 -3.65 -17.46
N LYS A 125 -13.01 -2.50 -17.29
CA LYS A 125 -13.44 -1.20 -17.83
C LYS A 125 -12.58 -0.78 -19.03
N ASP A 126 -13.06 0.20 -19.81
CA ASP A 126 -12.26 0.81 -20.86
C ASP A 126 -11.14 1.66 -20.24
N ALA A 127 -9.93 1.09 -20.21
CA ALA A 127 -8.75 1.74 -19.67
C ALA A 127 -8.34 2.97 -20.48
N SER A 128 -8.53 2.96 -21.80
CA SER A 128 -8.17 4.08 -22.67
C SER A 128 -9.04 5.28 -22.37
N GLU A 129 -10.37 5.08 -22.27
CA GLU A 129 -11.30 6.16 -21.94
C GLU A 129 -11.05 6.71 -20.52
N LEU A 130 -10.96 5.83 -19.53
CA LEU A 130 -10.84 6.22 -18.12
C LEU A 130 -9.53 6.96 -17.84
N VAL A 131 -8.41 6.47 -18.35
CA VAL A 131 -7.10 7.09 -18.15
C VAL A 131 -7.02 8.43 -18.90
N ALA A 132 -7.59 8.53 -20.10
CA ALA A 132 -7.65 9.79 -20.84
C ALA A 132 -8.47 10.85 -20.08
N ARG A 133 -9.64 10.48 -19.54
CA ARG A 133 -10.47 11.37 -18.72
C ARG A 133 -9.74 11.79 -17.45
N LEU A 134 -9.12 10.84 -16.74
CA LEU A 134 -8.35 11.10 -15.53
C LEU A 134 -7.24 12.11 -15.80
N ARG A 135 -6.45 11.90 -16.87
CA ARG A 135 -5.40 12.84 -17.29
C ARG A 135 -5.94 14.23 -17.63
N ALA A 136 -7.08 14.33 -18.31
CA ALA A 136 -7.70 15.61 -18.63
C ALA A 136 -8.08 16.41 -17.37
N HIS A 137 -8.63 15.75 -16.35
CA HIS A 137 -8.93 16.38 -15.06
C HIS A 137 -7.66 16.84 -14.34
N HIS A 138 -6.62 16.00 -14.30
CA HIS A 138 -5.35 16.34 -13.66
C HIS A 138 -4.63 17.50 -14.37
N ASN A 139 -4.62 17.51 -15.71
CA ASN A 139 -4.08 18.62 -16.49
C ASN A 139 -4.82 19.92 -16.21
N THR A 140 -6.16 19.88 -16.21
CA THR A 140 -6.98 21.05 -15.86
C THR A 140 -6.65 21.57 -14.47
N SER A 141 -6.43 20.68 -13.49
CA SER A 141 -6.10 21.07 -12.11
C SER A 141 -4.75 21.77 -11.97
N GLN A 142 -3.80 21.48 -12.87
CA GLN A 142 -2.46 22.07 -12.88
C GLN A 142 -2.41 23.38 -13.65
N VAL A 143 -3.23 23.52 -14.70
CA VAL A 143 -3.27 24.72 -15.56
C VAL A 143 -4.19 25.80 -14.99
N ASP A 144 -5.37 25.43 -14.47
CA ASP A 144 -6.39 26.37 -14.00
C ASP A 144 -6.40 26.44 -12.45
N PRO A 145 -5.97 27.56 -11.84
CA PRO A 145 -5.96 27.71 -10.39
C PRO A 145 -7.35 27.62 -9.74
N THR A 146 -8.42 27.87 -10.50
CA THR A 146 -9.81 27.79 -9.99
C THR A 146 -10.29 26.36 -9.83
N LYS A 147 -9.66 25.39 -10.51
CA LYS A 147 -10.05 23.97 -10.54
C LYS A 147 -9.06 23.05 -9.82
N LYS A 148 -8.30 23.58 -8.86
CA LYS A 148 -7.32 22.81 -8.06
C LYS A 148 -7.91 21.58 -7.37
N ALA A 149 -9.20 21.56 -7.04
CA ALA A 149 -9.86 20.41 -6.44
C ALA A 149 -9.77 19.14 -7.32
N LEU A 150 -9.71 19.31 -8.65
CA LEU A 150 -9.61 18.17 -9.58
C LEU A 150 -8.33 17.33 -9.41
N ARG A 151 -7.32 17.80 -8.67
CA ARG A 151 -6.13 17.00 -8.30
C ARG A 151 -6.47 15.77 -7.45
N PHE A 152 -7.66 15.74 -6.83
CA PHE A 152 -8.13 14.60 -6.04
C PHE A 152 -8.94 13.62 -6.87
N THR A 153 -9.08 13.87 -8.18
CA THR A 153 -9.81 12.99 -9.09
C THR A 153 -9.07 11.66 -9.25
N GLY A 154 -9.75 10.55 -9.02
CA GLY A 154 -9.24 9.20 -9.27
C GLY A 154 -10.29 8.31 -9.94
N LEU A 155 -9.94 7.04 -10.12
CA LEU A 155 -10.81 6.04 -10.77
C LEU A 155 -11.87 5.50 -9.80
N ASP A 156 -13.14 5.57 -10.21
CA ASP A 156 -14.25 4.78 -9.67
C ASP A 156 -14.49 3.56 -10.56
N LEU A 157 -13.93 2.44 -10.14
CA LEU A 157 -13.98 1.19 -10.91
C LEU A 157 -15.33 0.47 -10.79
N LEU A 158 -16.14 0.78 -9.77
CA LEU A 158 -17.48 0.19 -9.65
C LEU A 158 -18.40 0.78 -10.72
N GLN A 159 -18.42 2.11 -10.81
CA GLN A 159 -19.26 2.83 -11.78
C GLN A 159 -18.61 3.00 -13.15
N GLY A 160 -17.30 2.78 -13.27
CA GLY A 160 -16.56 3.02 -14.51
C GLY A 160 -16.50 4.51 -14.85
N LYS A 161 -16.25 5.37 -13.86
CA LYS A 161 -16.16 6.83 -14.02
C LYS A 161 -14.97 7.39 -13.25
N VAL A 162 -14.65 8.65 -13.46
CA VAL A 162 -13.73 9.41 -12.61
C VAL A 162 -14.52 10.22 -11.58
N ARG A 163 -14.01 10.31 -10.35
CA ARG A 163 -14.64 11.07 -9.25
C ARG A 163 -13.59 11.63 -8.30
N ASP A 164 -14.01 12.52 -7.40
CA ASP A 164 -13.16 12.94 -6.28
C ASP A 164 -12.98 11.77 -5.30
N ASN A 165 -11.76 11.26 -5.23
CA ASN A 165 -11.43 10.12 -4.37
C ASN A 165 -11.13 10.54 -2.93
N LEU A 166 -10.82 11.81 -2.68
CA LEU A 166 -10.67 12.33 -1.32
C LEU A 166 -12.04 12.37 -0.63
N GLU A 167 -13.05 12.90 -1.31
CA GLU A 167 -14.43 12.91 -0.80
C GLU A 167 -15.02 11.50 -0.66
N ALA A 168 -14.67 10.59 -1.58
CA ALA A 168 -15.10 9.19 -1.52
C ALA A 168 -14.34 8.34 -0.49
N GLY A 169 -13.38 8.91 0.24
CA GLY A 169 -12.59 8.21 1.28
C GLY A 169 -11.54 7.23 0.73
N VAL A 170 -11.21 7.30 -0.57
CA VAL A 170 -10.18 6.48 -1.21
C VAL A 170 -8.84 7.22 -1.10
N VAL A 171 -8.16 7.01 0.02
CA VAL A 171 -6.91 7.70 0.37
C VAL A 171 -5.78 6.72 0.67
N GLU A 172 -4.55 7.16 0.43
CA GLU A 172 -3.34 6.37 0.65
C GLU A 172 -2.29 7.19 1.39
N PRO A 173 -1.40 6.58 2.20
CA PRO A 173 -0.35 7.31 2.89
C PRO A 173 0.64 7.86 1.87
N ALA A 174 0.95 9.16 1.96
CA ALA A 174 1.89 9.81 1.04
C ALA A 174 3.26 9.11 1.06
N ILE A 175 3.70 8.68 2.24
CA ILE A 175 4.98 7.96 2.43
C ILE A 175 5.05 6.65 1.64
N SER A 176 3.91 5.97 1.43
CA SER A 176 3.87 4.73 0.66
C SER A 176 4.18 5.02 -0.81
N LYS A 177 3.54 6.02 -1.41
CA LYS A 177 3.81 6.46 -2.79
C LYS A 177 5.24 6.94 -2.99
N ILE A 178 5.77 7.74 -2.08
CA ILE A 178 7.15 8.24 -2.15
C ILE A 178 8.14 7.07 -2.16
N LYS A 179 7.94 6.08 -1.29
CA LYS A 179 8.81 4.89 -1.22
C LYS A 179 8.67 4.03 -2.47
N SER A 180 7.46 3.79 -2.96
CA SER A 180 7.23 3.01 -4.18
C SER A 180 7.94 3.63 -5.38
N LEU A 181 7.83 4.95 -5.56
CA LEU A 181 8.52 5.66 -6.65
C LEU A 181 10.04 5.57 -6.49
N ARG A 182 10.55 5.82 -5.29
CA ARG A 182 11.99 5.76 -5.02
C ARG A 182 12.58 4.38 -5.32
N PHE A 183 11.97 3.32 -4.79
CA PHE A 183 12.47 1.96 -4.99
C PHE A 183 12.33 1.50 -6.44
N ALA A 184 11.24 1.86 -7.13
CA ALA A 184 11.09 1.56 -8.55
C ALA A 184 12.16 2.25 -9.38
N THR A 185 12.46 3.52 -9.10
CA THR A 185 13.53 4.26 -9.78
C THR A 185 14.91 3.66 -9.50
N GLU A 186 15.23 3.32 -8.25
CA GLU A 186 16.49 2.68 -7.87
C GLU A 186 16.68 1.32 -8.56
N ALA A 187 15.62 0.51 -8.61
CA ALA A 187 15.63 -0.78 -9.30
C ALA A 187 15.82 -0.61 -10.81
N ALA A 188 15.10 0.32 -11.44
CA ALA A 188 15.25 0.61 -12.87
C ALA A 188 16.67 1.06 -13.21
N ILE A 189 17.25 1.98 -12.43
CA ILE A 189 18.64 2.43 -12.63
C ILE A 189 19.62 1.26 -12.47
N THR A 190 19.39 0.40 -11.48
CA THR A 190 20.25 -0.76 -11.23
C THR A 190 20.23 -1.72 -12.42
N ILE A 191 19.05 -2.04 -12.94
CA ILE A 191 18.89 -2.95 -14.09
C ILE A 191 19.49 -2.34 -15.36
N LEU A 192 19.22 -1.06 -15.63
CA LEU A 192 19.71 -0.37 -16.83
C LEU A 192 21.24 -0.21 -16.86
N ARG A 193 21.91 -0.30 -15.71
CA ARG A 193 23.38 -0.23 -15.61
C ARG A 193 24.08 -1.56 -15.86
N ILE A 194 23.35 -2.67 -15.89
CA ILE A 194 23.93 -3.99 -16.17
C ILE A 194 24.30 -4.03 -17.65
N ASP A 195 25.59 -4.19 -17.94
CA ASP A 195 26.14 -4.34 -19.28
C ASP A 195 26.37 -5.82 -19.63
N ASP A 196 26.75 -6.65 -18.66
CA ASP A 196 26.99 -8.09 -18.85
C ASP A 196 26.55 -8.96 -17.66
N MET A 197 26.23 -10.23 -17.92
CA MET A 197 25.83 -11.23 -16.92
C MET A 197 26.64 -12.51 -17.09
N ILE A 198 27.62 -12.70 -16.20
CA ILE A 198 28.45 -13.92 -16.17
C ILE A 198 27.78 -14.97 -15.30
N ARG A 199 27.40 -16.11 -15.89
CA ARG A 199 26.89 -17.27 -15.15
C ARG A 199 28.03 -18.25 -14.89
N LEU A 200 28.28 -18.55 -13.62
CA LEU A 200 29.21 -19.60 -13.22
C LEU A 200 28.51 -20.96 -13.26
N ASN A 201 29.21 -22.00 -13.71
CA ASN A 201 28.70 -23.35 -13.58
C ASN A 201 28.56 -23.70 -12.10
N PRO A 202 27.45 -24.34 -11.69
CA PRO A 202 27.35 -24.87 -10.33
C PRO A 202 28.53 -25.82 -10.09
N LYS A 203 29.09 -25.75 -8.89
CA LYS A 203 30.15 -26.68 -8.51
C LYS A 203 29.54 -28.08 -8.49
N ASP A 204 30.18 -29.02 -9.17
CA ASP A 204 29.87 -30.43 -8.97
C ASP A 204 30.15 -30.73 -7.50
N ASP A 205 29.11 -31.10 -6.74
CA ASP A 205 29.27 -31.68 -5.42
C ASP A 205 30.03 -32.99 -5.61
N GLN A 206 31.36 -32.90 -5.52
CA GLN A 206 32.21 -34.07 -5.34
C GLN A 206 31.88 -34.60 -3.95
N GLY A 207 30.94 -35.55 -3.91
CA GLY A 207 30.53 -36.25 -2.70
C GLY A 207 31.74 -36.71 -1.91
N GLN A 208 31.86 -36.19 -0.69
CA GLN A 208 32.68 -36.77 0.37
C GLN A 208 31.79 -37.66 1.24
#